data_AF-A0A843W5T2-F1
#
_entry.id   AF-A0A843W5T2-F1
#
_cell.length_a   1.000
_cell.length_b   1.000
_cell.length_c   1.000
_cell.angle_alpha   90.00
_cell.angle_beta   90.00
_cell.angle_gamma   90.00
#
_symmetry.space_group_name_H-M   'P 1'
#
loop_
_entity.id
_entity.type
_entity.pdbx_description
1 polymer ?
#
loop_
_entity_poly.entity_id
_entity_poly.type
_entity_poly.pdbx_seq_one_letter_code
_entity_poly.pdbx_strand_id
1 'polypeptide(L)'
;MKMAAKRKIEAALWDTPYCPKIPCKHACAAIGSNNDTVSQYVSAFYNIEVYRAAYETNIQPIPTFDMPDLPQPSNVLIKPLTIKNLPGRPRKRRSRACVYLFKVQTNMSQQNNL
;
A
#
# COMPACT_ATOMS: atom_id res chain seq x y z
N MET A 1 -38.89 -26.76 1.28
CA MET A 1 -37.57 -26.21 0.91
C MET A 1 -37.63 -24.69 1.04
N LYS A 2 -37.00 -24.11 2.08
CA LYS A 2 -37.01 -22.66 2.28
C LYS A 2 -35.92 -22.04 1.40
N MET A 3 -36.32 -21.26 0.39
CA MET A 3 -35.39 -20.53 -0.46
C MET A 3 -34.72 -19.42 0.37
N ALA A 4 -33.39 -19.38 0.37
CA ALA A 4 -32.63 -18.34 1.03
C ALA A 4 -32.93 -17.00 0.36
N ALA A 5 -33.39 -16.02 1.14
CA ALA A 5 -33.53 -14.65 0.70
C ALA A 5 -32.14 -14.13 0.29
N LYS A 6 -32.00 -13.78 -0.99
CA LYS A 6 -30.81 -13.11 -1.49
C LYS A 6 -30.70 -11.79 -0.74
N ARG A 7 -29.71 -11.67 0.16
CA ARG A 7 -29.31 -10.38 0.71
C ARG A 7 -28.96 -9.49 -0.48
N LYS A 8 -29.84 -8.55 -0.82
CA LYS A 8 -29.44 -7.39 -1.63
C LYS A 8 -28.41 -6.67 -0.79
N ILE A 9 -27.14 -6.96 -1.07
CA ILE A 9 -26.07 -6.06 -0.71
C ILE A 9 -26.32 -4.89 -1.64
N GLU A 10 -26.92 -3.82 -1.12
CA GLU A 10 -27.02 -2.57 -1.87
C GLU A 10 -25.60 -2.21 -2.30
N ALA A 11 -25.38 -2.17 -3.61
CA ALA A 11 -24.12 -1.84 -4.23
C ALA A 11 -23.81 -0.37 -3.92
N ALA A 12 -23.21 -0.15 -2.75
CA ALA A 12 -22.91 1.17 -2.25
C ALA A 12 -21.66 1.71 -2.96
N LEU A 13 -21.90 2.71 -3.81
CA LEU A 13 -21.01 3.83 -4.13
C LEU A 13 -19.76 3.58 -5.00
N TRP A 14 -19.53 2.38 -5.55
CA TRP A 14 -18.40 2.14 -6.48
C TRP A 14 -18.81 2.03 -7.96
N ASP A 15 -20.11 2.06 -8.26
CA ASP A 15 -20.65 2.07 -9.64
C ASP A 15 -20.85 3.48 -10.22
N THR A 16 -20.21 4.51 -9.63
CA THR A 16 -20.19 5.83 -10.26
C THR A 16 -19.26 5.79 -11.48
N PRO A 17 -19.63 6.39 -12.62
CA PRO A 17 -18.83 6.37 -13.87
C PRO A 17 -17.47 7.07 -13.75
N TYR A 18 -17.12 7.58 -12.56
CA TYR A 18 -15.96 8.43 -12.30
C TYR A 18 -14.96 7.83 -11.29
N CYS A 19 -15.18 6.61 -10.79
CA CYS A 19 -14.18 5.99 -9.92
C CYS A 19 -13.09 5.30 -10.77
N PRO A 20 -11.84 5.77 -10.73
CA PRO A 20 -10.75 5.09 -11.41
C PRO A 20 -10.62 3.66 -10.87
N LYS A 21 -10.80 2.67 -11.76
CA LYS A 21 -10.61 1.25 -11.46
C LYS A 21 -9.14 0.98 -11.13
N ILE A 22 -8.76 1.20 -9.88
CA ILE A 22 -7.47 0.78 -9.33
C ILE A 22 -7.71 -0.54 -8.59
N PRO A 23 -7.00 -1.62 -8.94
CA PRO A 23 -7.15 -2.89 -8.24
C PRO A 23 -6.75 -2.74 -6.78
N CYS A 24 -7.54 -3.31 -5.87
CA CYS A 24 -7.18 -3.36 -4.46
C CYS A 24 -6.04 -4.36 -4.22
N LYS A 25 -5.42 -4.34 -3.04
CA LYS A 25 -4.33 -5.27 -2.68
C LYS A 25 -4.67 -6.76 -2.91
N HIS A 26 -5.93 -7.14 -2.72
CA HIS A 26 -6.39 -8.51 -2.94
C HIS A 26 -6.50 -8.83 -4.44
N ALA A 27 -6.98 -7.87 -5.24
CA ALA A 27 -7.02 -8.02 -6.70
C ALA A 27 -5.61 -8.12 -7.29
N CYS A 28 -4.65 -7.29 -6.84
CA CYS A 28 -3.26 -7.39 -7.27
C CYS A 28 -2.64 -8.75 -6.94
N ALA A 29 -2.95 -9.31 -5.76
CA ALA A 29 -2.47 -10.64 -5.39
C ALA A 29 -3.07 -11.74 -6.28
N ALA A 30 -4.36 -11.67 -6.60
CA ALA A 30 -5.02 -12.61 -7.50
C ALA A 30 -4.47 -12.53 -8.94
N ILE A 31 -4.29 -11.31 -9.46
CA ILE A 31 -3.69 -11.05 -10.78
C ILE A 31 -2.27 -11.62 -10.85
N GLY A 32 -1.45 -11.34 -9.81
CA GLY A 32 -0.10 -11.88 -9.72
C GLY A 32 -0.07 -13.42 -9.61
N SER A 33 -1.08 -14.02 -8.99
CA SER A 33 -1.21 -15.48 -8.90
C SER A 33 -1.53 -16.12 -10.25
N ASN A 34 -2.19 -15.37 -11.14
CA ASN A 34 -2.48 -15.78 -12.51
C ASN A 34 -1.32 -15.51 -13.49
N ASN A 35 -0.21 -14.93 -13.04
CA ASN A 35 0.89 -14.40 -13.87
C ASN A 35 0.46 -13.32 -14.87
N ASP A 36 -0.68 -12.66 -14.61
CA ASP A 36 -1.18 -11.57 -15.43
C ASP A 36 -0.56 -10.22 -15.00
N THR A 37 -0.55 -9.26 -15.92
CA THR A 37 -0.05 -7.91 -15.62
C THR A 37 -1.14 -7.02 -15.02
N VAL A 38 -0.83 -6.36 -13.91
CA VAL A 38 -1.77 -5.45 -13.22
C VAL A 38 -2.29 -4.33 -14.13
N SER A 39 -1.45 -3.85 -15.05
CA SER A 39 -1.79 -2.76 -15.99
C SER A 39 -3.03 -3.05 -16.86
N GLN A 40 -3.32 -4.31 -17.15
CA GLN A 40 -4.51 -4.70 -17.93
C GLN A 40 -5.84 -4.53 -17.16
N TYR A 41 -5.77 -4.46 -15.84
CA TYR A 41 -6.93 -4.33 -14.95
C TYR A 41 -7.16 -2.90 -14.48
N VAL A 42 -6.25 -1.98 -14.81
CA VAL A 42 -6.35 -0.56 -14.49
C VAL A 42 -7.17 0.15 -15.56
N SER A 43 -7.89 1.21 -15.18
CA SER A 43 -8.62 2.04 -16.15
C SER A 43 -7.70 2.65 -17.22
N ALA A 44 -8.21 2.81 -18.45
CA ALA A 44 -7.49 3.42 -19.57
C ALA A 44 -6.97 4.84 -19.28
N PHE A 45 -7.55 5.55 -18.30
CA PHE A 45 -7.07 6.86 -17.85
C PHE A 45 -5.63 6.86 -17.32
N TYR A 46 -5.09 5.71 -16.92
CA TYR A 46 -3.71 5.57 -16.46
C TYR A 46 -2.72 5.18 -17.56
N ASN A 47 -3.19 5.06 -18.81
CA ASN A 47 -2.29 4.81 -19.93
C ASN A 47 -1.44 6.05 -20.23
N ILE A 48 -0.20 5.81 -20.65
CA ILE A 48 0.76 6.87 -20.98
C ILE A 48 0.21 7.79 -22.08
N GLU A 49 -0.51 7.24 -23.06
CA GLU A 49 -1.11 7.99 -24.15
C GLU A 49 -2.13 9.00 -23.65
N VAL A 50 -3.04 8.57 -22.76
CA VAL A 50 -4.07 9.42 -22.17
C VAL A 50 -3.45 10.46 -21.25
N TYR A 51 -2.44 10.08 -20.47
CA TYR A 51 -1.67 11.02 -19.65
C TYR A 51 -1.00 12.10 -20.52
N ARG A 52 -0.33 11.71 -21.60
CA ARG A 52 0.32 12.66 -22.52
C ARG A 52 -0.68 13.60 -23.17
N ALA A 53 -1.82 13.08 -23.63
CA ALA A 53 -2.88 13.90 -24.21
C ALA A 53 -3.46 14.90 -23.20
N ALA A 54 -3.66 14.49 -21.94
CA ALA A 54 -4.18 15.36 -20.89
C ALA A 54 -3.22 16.51 -20.54
N TYR A 55 -1.91 16.26 -20.64
CA TYR A 55 -0.86 17.24 -20.34
C TYR A 55 -0.17 17.81 -21.59
N GLU A 56 -0.74 17.60 -22.79
CA GLU A 56 -0.20 18.13 -24.04
C GLU A 56 -0.26 19.67 -24.05
N THR A 57 -1.31 20.22 -23.45
CA THR A 57 -1.45 21.66 -23.24
C THR A 57 -0.49 22.15 -22.16
N ASN A 58 0.27 23.20 -22.45
CA ASN A 58 1.13 23.85 -21.46
C ASN A 58 0.32 24.29 -20.23
N ILE A 59 0.62 23.71 -19.07
CA ILE A 59 0.20 24.25 -17.79
C ILE A 59 0.92 25.59 -17.63
N GLN A 60 0.18 26.68 -17.74
CA GLN A 60 0.74 28.00 -17.51
C GLN A 60 1.24 28.06 -16.06
N PRO A 61 2.48 28.53 -15.83
CA PRO A 61 2.94 28.76 -14.47
C PRO A 61 1.96 29.72 -13.80
N ILE A 62 1.56 29.41 -12.56
CA ILE A 62 0.76 30.35 -11.78
C ILE A 62 1.63 31.60 -11.60
N PRO A 63 1.21 32.76 -12.13
CA PRO A 63 2.00 33.96 -11.97
C PRO A 63 2.06 34.28 -10.48
N THR A 64 3.29 34.39 -9.95
CA THR A 64 3.62 34.74 -8.57
C THR A 64 3.25 36.20 -8.24
N PHE A 65 2.24 36.77 -8.92
CA PHE A 65 1.97 38.20 -8.96
C PHE A 65 1.57 38.78 -7.60
N ASP A 66 1.00 37.93 -6.74
CA ASP A 66 0.57 38.30 -5.38
C ASP A 66 1.37 37.59 -4.28
N MET A 67 2.48 36.92 -4.61
CA MET A 67 3.33 36.39 -3.55
C MET A 67 4.07 37.59 -2.95
N PRO A 68 3.82 37.96 -1.67
CA PRO A 68 4.64 38.97 -1.03
C PRO A 68 6.09 38.52 -1.12
N ASP A 69 7.01 39.47 -1.31
CA ASP A 69 8.45 39.22 -1.13
C ASP A 69 8.65 38.69 0.29
N LEU A 70 8.60 37.36 0.42
CA LEU A 70 8.94 36.70 1.66
C LEU A 70 10.42 37.03 1.86
N PRO A 71 10.78 37.65 3.00
CA PRO A 71 12.19 37.87 3.28
C PRO A 71 12.89 36.54 3.13
N GLN A 72 13.89 36.46 2.23
CA GLN A 72 14.77 35.30 2.14
C GLN A 72 15.16 34.96 3.58
N PRO A 73 14.94 33.73 4.07
CA PRO A 73 15.20 33.41 5.46
C PRO A 73 16.69 33.65 5.70
N SER A 74 17.02 34.79 6.30
CA SER A 74 18.36 35.18 6.65
C SER A 74 18.86 34.17 7.66
N ASN A 75 19.53 33.10 7.19
CA ASN A 75 20.07 32.02 8.01
C ASN A 75 19.19 31.66 9.22
N VAL A 76 17.87 31.52 9.00
CA VAL A 76 16.97 31.08 10.07
C VAL A 76 17.28 29.60 10.26
N LEU A 77 18.13 29.30 11.23
CA LEU A 77 18.44 27.94 11.63
C LEU A 77 17.15 27.31 12.18
N ILE A 78 16.39 26.66 11.30
CA ILE A 78 15.23 25.87 11.68
C ILE A 78 15.77 24.68 12.49
N LYS A 79 15.73 24.80 13.82
CA LYS A 79 16.08 23.69 14.70
C LYS A 79 15.02 22.59 14.51
N PRO A 80 15.41 21.31 14.39
CA PRO A 80 14.45 20.23 14.37
C PRO A 80 13.60 20.30 15.65
N LEU A 81 12.31 20.01 15.52
CA LEU A 81 11.42 19.91 16.68
C LEU A 81 12.01 18.88 17.65
N THR A 82 12.07 19.23 18.94
CA THR A 82 12.54 18.31 19.97
C THR A 82 11.51 17.19 20.15
N ILE A 83 11.68 16.08 19.44
CA ILE A 83 10.82 14.91 19.57
C ILE A 83 11.18 14.21 20.88
N LYS A 84 10.27 14.24 21.86
CA LYS A 84 10.36 13.39 23.04
C LYS A 84 9.93 11.98 22.65
N ASN A 85 10.81 10.99 22.86
CA ASN A 85 10.40 9.60 22.75
C ASN A 85 9.33 9.34 23.81
N LEU A 86 8.09 9.12 23.39
CA LEU A 86 7.07 8.64 24.30
C LEU A 86 7.52 7.29 24.86
N PRO A 87 7.20 6.96 26.13
CA PRO A 87 7.44 5.63 26.68
C PRO A 87 6.72 4.61 25.80
N GLY A 88 7.49 3.97 24.92
CA GLY A 88 6.97 3.01 23.96
C GLY A 88 6.61 1.70 24.63
N ARG A 89 5.72 0.93 24.02
CA ARG A 89 5.42 -0.43 24.45
C ARG A 89 6.71 -1.27 24.40
N PRO A 90 7.11 -1.95 25.49
CA PRO A 90 8.28 -2.81 25.49
C PRO A 90 8.26 -3.80 24.33
N ARG A 91 9.38 -3.93 23.63
CA ARG A 91 9.51 -4.84 22.48
C ARG A 91 9.15 -6.27 22.92
N LYS A 92 8.06 -6.83 22.37
CA LYS A 92 7.66 -8.21 22.63
C LYS A 92 8.72 -9.15 22.06
N ARG A 93 9.49 -9.82 22.93
CA ARG A 93 10.43 -10.87 22.51
C ARG A 93 9.60 -12.04 21.97
N ARG A 94 9.62 -12.24 20.65
CA ARG A 94 9.11 -13.46 20.03
C ARG A 94 10.20 -14.52 20.20
N SER A 95 9.96 -15.54 21.02
CA SER A 95 10.77 -16.76 20.98
C SER A 95 10.57 -17.40 19.60
N ARG A 96 11.66 -17.83 18.96
CA ARG A 96 11.57 -18.65 17.75
C ARG A 96 11.16 -20.05 18.20
N ALA A 97 9.92 -20.44 17.91
CA ALA A 97 9.40 -21.78 18.21
C ALA A 97 10.17 -22.93 17.50
N CYS A 98 11.12 -22.60 16.63
CA CYS A 98 11.87 -23.56 15.81
C CYS A 98 13.15 -24.12 16.47
N VAL A 99 13.51 -23.72 17.71
CA VAL A 99 14.71 -24.30 18.36
C VAL A 99 14.41 -25.65 19.05
N TYR A 100 13.14 -25.90 19.41
CA TYR A 100 12.76 -27.13 20.14
C TYR A 100 12.42 -28.32 19.23
N LEU A 101 11.90 -28.08 18.02
CA LEU A 101 11.54 -29.16 17.09
C LEU A 101 12.77 -29.87 16.50
N PHE A 102 13.88 -29.15 16.31
CA PHE A 102 15.10 -29.72 15.75
C PHE A 102 15.80 -30.72 16.69
N LYS A 103 15.74 -30.48 18.02
CA LYS A 103 16.36 -31.37 19.02
C LYS A 103 15.63 -32.71 19.21
N VAL A 104 14.33 -32.75 18.92
CA VAL A 104 13.53 -33.98 19.03
C VAL A 104 13.85 -34.93 17.86
N GLN A 105 14.05 -34.39 16.66
CA GLN A 105 14.36 -35.17 15.47
C GLN A 105 15.75 -35.83 15.53
N THR A 106 16.76 -35.12 16.06
CA THR A 106 18.13 -35.66 16.17
C THR A 106 18.26 -36.79 17.19
N ASN A 107 17.41 -36.82 18.23
CA ASN A 107 17.44 -37.88 19.26
C ASN A 107 16.80 -39.19 18.77
N MET A 108 15.78 -39.13 17.90
CA MET A 108 15.15 -40.33 17.33
C MET A 108 16.02 -41.03 16.28
N SER A 109 16.89 -40.30 15.58
CA SER A 109 17.77 -40.87 14.55
C SER A 109 18.98 -41.63 15.11
N GLN A 110 19.38 -41.39 16.36
CA GLN A 110 20.54 -42.06 16.97
C GLN A 110 20.22 -43.42 17.59
N GLN A 111 18.93 -43.73 17.81
CA GLN A 111 18.51 -45.00 18.44
C GLN A 111 18.32 -46.14 17.42
N ASN A 112 18.36 -45.87 16.12
CA ASN A 112 18.05 -46.86 15.07
C ASN A 112 19.28 -47.33 14.27
N ASN A 113 20.50 -47.16 14.81
CA ASN A 113 21.75 -47.64 14.21
C ASN A 113 22.54 -48.50 15.22
N LEU A 114 21.94 -49.60 15.68
CA LEU A 114 22.59 -50.74 16.34
C LEU A 114 21.99 -52.03 15.77
#